data_AF-A0A914CRU4-F1
#
_entry.id   AF-A0A914CRU4-F1
#
_cell.length_a   1.000
_cell.length_b   1.000
_cell.length_c   1.000
_cell.angle_alpha   90.00
_cell.angle_beta   90.00
_cell.angle_gamma   90.00
#
_symmetry.space_group_name_H-M   'P 1'
#
loop_
_entity.id
_entity.type
_entity.pdbx_description
1 polymer ?
#
loop_
_entity_poly.entity_id
_entity_poly.type
_entity_poly.pdbx_seq_one_letter_code
_entity_poly.pdbx_strand_id
1 'polypeptide(L)' 'MSCTVCTNAVVYIQANPFETYSQVNSYLKNDCKSYGSYSKQCEHILNTYLPQIYDEAHHPWQTANDICNGDLKLCSDNK' A
#
# COMPACT_ATOMS: atom_id res chain seq x y z
N MET A 1 8.27 8.03 -2.43
CA MET A 1 8.37 6.67 -1.86
C MET A 1 7.04 6.23 -1.24
N SER A 2 6.48 7.00 -0.31
CA SER A 2 5.14 6.80 0.27
C SER A 2 4.06 6.51 -0.78
N CYS A 3 4.00 7.33 -1.83
CA CYS A 3 3.07 7.13 -2.94
C CYS A 3 3.23 5.76 -3.59
N THR A 4 4.46 5.41 -4.02
CA THR A 4 4.77 4.14 -4.69
C THR A 4 4.39 2.93 -3.84
N VAL A 5 4.73 2.95 -2.54
CA VAL A 5 4.40 1.85 -1.63
C VAL A 5 2.88 1.71 -1.48
N CYS A 6 2.17 2.82 -1.33
CA CYS A 6 0.71 2.82 -1.24
C CYS A 6 0.05 2.31 -2.53
N THR A 7 0.44 2.84 -3.70
CA THR A 7 -0.16 2.43 -4.97
C THR A 7 0.08 0.97 -5.27
N ASN A 8 1.28 0.46 -4.97
CA ASN A 8 1.60 -0.95 -5.15
C ASN A 8 0.79 -1.85 -4.21
N ALA A 9 0.59 -1.43 -2.97
CA ALA A 9 -0.27 -2.15 -2.03
C ALA A 9 -1.73 -2.22 -2.53
N VAL A 10 -2.30 -1.10 -2.98
CA VAL A 10 -3.67 -1.08 -3.53
C VAL A 10 -3.80 -2.01 -4.73
N VAL A 11 -2.89 -1.91 -5.70
CA VAL A 11 -2.90 -2.76 -6.90
C VAL A 11 -2.81 -4.24 -6.54
N TYR A 12 -1.94 -4.59 -5.59
CA TYR A 12 -1.79 -5.97 -5.16
C TYR A 12 -3.06 -6.51 -4.49
N ILE A 13 -3.68 -5.74 -3.60
CA ILE A 13 -4.92 -6.14 -2.91
C ILE A 13 -6.06 -6.32 -3.92
N GLN A 14 -6.23 -5.37 -4.85
CA GLN A 14 -7.28 -5.42 -5.87
C GLN A 14 -7.09 -6.59 -6.84
N ALA A 15 -5.84 -6.96 -7.15
CA ALA A 15 -5.53 -8.13 -7.95
C ALA A 15 -5.75 -9.47 -7.20
N ASN A 16 -5.75 -9.44 -5.87
CA ASN A 16 -5.84 -10.62 -5.00
C ASN A 16 -6.96 -10.47 -3.94
N PRO A 17 -8.23 -10.30 -4.34
CA PRO A 17 -9.33 -9.92 -3.44
C PRO A 17 -9.72 -10.99 -2.40
N PHE A 18 -9.15 -12.19 -2.50
CA PHE A 18 -9.40 -13.30 -1.57
C PHE A 18 -8.24 -13.51 -0.57
N GLU A 19 -7.15 -12.74 -0.68
CA GLU A 19 -6.06 -12.83 0.29
C GLU A 19 -6.43 -12.16 1.61
N THR A 20 -6.09 -12.85 2.69
CA THR A 20 -6.19 -12.29 4.04
C THR A 20 -5.18 -11.16 4.23
N TYR A 21 -5.47 -10.27 5.17
CA TYR A 21 -4.54 -9.22 5.59
C TYR A 21 -3.12 -9.76 5.89
N SER A 22 -3.03 -10.93 6.54
CA SER A 22 -1.75 -11.55 6.87
C SER A 22 -0.95 -11.98 5.64
N GLN A 23 -1.62 -12.48 4.59
CA GLN A 23 -0.98 -12.88 3.33
C GLN A 23 -0.47 -11.64 2.59
N VAL A 24 -1.33 -10.61 2.45
CA VAL A 24 -0.99 -9.32 1.84
C VAL A 24 0.19 -8.66 2.56
N ASN A 25 0.13 -8.57 3.89
CA ASN A 25 1.18 -7.96 4.70
C ASN A 25 2.53 -8.69 4.56
N SER A 26 2.49 -10.03 4.52
CA SER A 26 3.71 -10.83 4.33
C SER A 26 4.32 -10.63 2.96
N TYR A 27 3.48 -10.61 1.91
CA TYR A 27 3.92 -10.36 0.54
C TYR A 27 4.54 -8.97 0.40
N LEU A 28 3.83 -7.91 0.82
CA LEU A 28 4.29 -6.53 0.65
C LEU A 28 5.53 -6.23 1.48
N LYS A 29 5.65 -6.80 2.69
CA LYS A 29 6.90 -6.69 3.47
C LYS A 29 8.07 -7.41 2.81
N ASN A 30 7.82 -8.55 2.17
CA ASN A 30 8.86 -9.21 1.41
C ASN A 30 9.24 -8.39 0.15
N ASP A 31 8.26 -7.78 -0.51
CA ASP A 31 8.48 -6.86 -1.63
C ASP A 31 9.29 -5.62 -1.20
N CYS A 32 9.13 -5.13 0.03
CA CYS A 32 9.95 -4.02 0.55
C CYS A 32 11.46 -4.28 0.46
N LYS A 33 11.92 -5.54 0.40
CA LYS A 33 13.34 -5.87 0.23
C LYS A 33 13.87 -5.47 -1.15
N SER A 34 13.02 -5.41 -2.18
CA SER A 34 13.40 -5.02 -3.54
C SER A 34 13.83 -3.55 -3.64
N TYR A 35 13.44 -2.72 -2.68
CA TYR A 35 13.76 -1.29 -2.62
C TYR A 35 15.16 -0.98 -2.05
N GLY A 36 15.96 -2.00 -1.72
CA GLY A 36 17.35 -1.83 -1.26
C GLY A 36 17.44 -0.97 0.01
N SER A 37 18.16 0.15 -0.07
CA SER A 37 18.36 1.08 1.05
C SER A 37 17.05 1.67 1.60
N TYR A 38 15.98 1.70 0.80
CA TYR A 38 14.67 2.21 1.22
C TYR A 38 13.76 1.14 1.84
N SER A 39 14.22 -0.10 1.99
CA SER A 39 13.42 -1.21 2.55
C SER A 39 12.78 -0.86 3.90
N LYS A 40 13.55 -0.27 4.83
CA LYS A 40 13.02 0.13 6.15
C LYS A 40 11.94 1.20 6.05
N GLN A 41 12.06 2.12 5.10
CA GLN A 41 11.06 3.16 4.87
C GLN A 41 9.78 2.55 4.29
N CYS A 42 9.91 1.61 3.35
CA CYS A 42 8.79 0.85 2.81
C CYS A 42 8.04 0.08 3.92
N GLU A 43 8.77 -0.66 4.76
CA GLU A 43 8.17 -1.38 5.88
C GLU A 43 7.48 -0.44 6.87
N HIS A 44 8.07 0.72 7.15
CA HIS A 44 7.46 1.73 8.02
C HIS A 44 6.14 2.25 7.45
N ILE A 45 6.09 2.53 6.15
CA ILE A 45 4.85 2.95 5.46
C ILE A 45 3.81 1.82 5.56
N LEU A 46 4.16 0.57 5.25
CA LEU A 46 3.23 -0.56 5.34
C LEU A 46 2.73 -0.77 6.78
N ASN A 47 3.60 -0.73 7.77
CA ASN A 47 3.21 -0.89 9.18
C ASN A 47 2.22 0.20 9.64
N THR A 48 2.28 1.38 9.03
CA THR A 48 1.45 2.53 9.40
C THR A 48 0.12 2.55 8.66
N TYR A 49 0.15 2.30 7.34
CA TYR A 49 -0.99 2.56 6.46
C TYR A 49 -1.65 1.32 5.88
N LEU A 50 -0.98 0.15 5.90
CA LEU A 50 -1.52 -1.07 5.27
C LEU A 50 -2.90 -1.49 5.83
N PRO A 51 -3.22 -1.38 7.14
CA PRO A 51 -4.57 -1.71 7.61
C PRO A 51 -5.67 -0.94 6.87
N GLN A 52 -5.52 0.38 6.76
CA GLN A 52 -6.50 1.22 6.06
C GLN A 52 -6.48 0.99 4.55
N ILE A 53 -5.29 0.82 3.95
CA ILE A 53 -5.18 0.49 2.51
C ILE A 53 -5.89 -0.83 2.21
N TYR A 54 -5.72 -1.83 3.07
CA TYR A 54 -6.35 -3.14 2.91
C TYR A 54 -7.87 -3.03 2.94
N ASP A 55 -8.44 -2.35 3.93
CA ASP A 55 -9.89 -2.19 4.04
C ASP A 55 -10.44 -1.43 2.82
N GLU A 56 -9.89 -0.26 2.49
CA GLU A 56 -10.37 0.59 1.39
C GLU A 56 -10.22 -0.08 0.02
N ALA A 57 -9.12 -0.81 -0.23
CA ALA A 57 -8.86 -1.44 -1.52
C ALA A 57 -9.82 -2.61 -1.84
N HIS A 58 -10.56 -3.15 -0.86
CA HIS A 58 -11.62 -4.15 -1.11
C HIS A 58 -12.90 -3.53 -1.66
N HIS A 59 -13.05 -2.21 -1.59
CA HIS A 59 -14.21 -1.53 -2.15
C HIS A 59 -14.02 -1.36 -3.66
N PRO A 60 -14.91 -1.94 -4.51
CA PRO A 60 -14.70 -1.96 -5.96
C PRO A 60 -14.78 -0.59 -6.65
N TRP A 61 -15.27 0.43 -5.95
CA TRP A 61 -15.30 1.82 -6.43
C TRP A 61 -14.06 2.63 -6.04
N GLN A 62 -13.24 2.13 -5.11
CA GLN A 62 -12.03 2.84 -4.68
C GLN A 62 -10.90 2.61 -5.69
N THR A 63 -10.22 3.69 -6.06
CA THR A 63 -9.00 3.61 -6.87
C THR A 63 -7.75 3.87 -6.03
N ALA A 64 -6.58 3.47 -6.54
CA ALA A 64 -5.31 3.81 -5.90
C ALA A 64 -5.11 5.32 -5.75
N ASN A 65 -5.67 6.14 -6.64
CA ASN A 65 -5.61 7.59 -6.50
C ASN A 65 -6.51 8.09 -5.36
N ASP A 66 -7.73 7.58 -5.26
CA ASP A 66 -8.66 7.96 -4.19
C ASP A 66 -8.07 7.62 -2.81
N ILE A 67 -7.52 6.43 -2.66
CA ILE A 67 -6.90 5.99 -1.40
C ILE A 67 -5.59 6.73 -1.14
N CYS A 68 -4.62 6.66 -2.06
CA CYS A 68 -3.25 7.10 -1.78
C CYS A 68 -3.04 8.61 -1.90
N ASN A 69 -3.81 9.30 -2.75
CA ASN A 69 -3.75 10.75 -2.91
C ASN A 69 -4.95 11.47 -2.25
N GLY A 70 -6.13 10.85 -2.24
CA GLY A 70 -7.30 11.39 -1.57
C GLY A 70 -7.21 11.21 -0.06
N ASP A 71 -7.45 9.99 0.41
CA ASP A 71 -7.72 9.70 1.82
C ASP A 71 -6.45 9.74 2.68
N LEU A 72 -5.36 9.14 2.20
CA LEU A 72 -4.12 8.99 2.95
C LEU A 72 -3.11 10.11 2.70
N LYS A 73 -3.30 10.92 1.65
CA LYS A 73 -2.37 12.00 1.23
C LYS A 73 -0.92 11.56 1.02
N LEU A 74 -0.64 10.27 0.89
CA LEU A 74 0.71 9.69 0.69
C LEU A 74 1.33 10.05 -0.66
N CYS A 75 0.50 10.40 -1.64
CA CYS A 75 0.91 10.89 -2.95
C CYS A 75 0.89 12.42 -3.09
N SER A 76 0.45 13.16 -2.06
CA SER A 76 0.25 14.60 -2.14
C SER A 76 1.52 15.42 -1.86
N ASP A 77 2.60 14.80 -1.38
CA ASP A 77 3.90 15.45 -1.13
C ASP A 77 4.81 15.48 -2.37
N ASN A 78 4.33 16.06 -3.46
CA ASN A 78 5.17 16.57 -4.56
C ASN A 78 5.14 18.12 -4.56
N LYS A 79 5.48 18.74 -3.42
CA LYS A 79 5.83 20.16 -3.34
C LYS A 79 7.17 20.34 -2.66
#